data_AF-A0A3B8V567-F1
#
_entry.id   AF-A0A3B8V567-F1
#
_cell.length_a   1.000
_cell.length_b   1.000
_cell.length_c   1.000
_cell.angle_alpha   90.00
_cell.angle_beta   90.00
_cell.angle_gamma   90.00
#
_symmetry.space_group_name_H-M   'P 1'
#
loop_
_entity.id
_entity.type
_entity.pdbx_description
1 polymer ?
#
loop_
_entity_poly.entity_id
_entity_poly.type
_entity_poly.pdbx_seq_one_letter_code
_entity_poly.pdbx_strand_id
1 'polypeptide(L)'
;MKKKRLLYLLGALLGAVMIPLFFVNLFHDVGVFPGENGELQRHDYYYTIIDNLSSLNIAPLAYVSVALCAISVILCATSVFCENEKLRKTAKIFFIVSACVFFVLLLLASTIHRGY
;
A
#
# COMPACT_ATOMS: atom_id res chain seq x y z
N MET A 1 -10.52 27.30 -10.36
CA MET A 1 -9.91 26.99 -9.05
C MET A 1 -10.46 25.74 -8.36
N LYS A 2 -11.79 25.59 -8.20
CA LYS A 2 -12.40 24.46 -7.45
C LYS A 2 -11.96 23.06 -7.93
N LYS A 3 -11.93 22.83 -9.26
CA LYS A 3 -11.50 21.53 -9.85
C LYS A 3 -10.05 21.16 -9.52
N LYS A 4 -9.13 22.15 -9.50
CA LYS A 4 -7.71 21.90 -9.16
C LYS A 4 -7.56 21.53 -7.69
N ARG A 5 -8.22 22.25 -6.78
CA ARG A 5 -8.21 21.94 -5.33
C ARG A 5 -8.80 20.56 -5.05
N LEU A 6 -9.89 20.20 -5.71
CA LEU A 6 -10.51 18.87 -5.59
C LEU A 6 -9.53 17.74 -5.96
N LEU A 7 -8.75 17.89 -7.03
CA LEU A 7 -7.75 16.90 -7.44
C LEU A 7 -6.70 16.66 -6.35
N TYR A 8 -6.17 17.72 -5.74
CA TYR A 8 -5.16 17.60 -4.67
C TYR A 8 -5.75 17.05 -3.37
N LEU A 9 -7.01 17.37 -3.07
CA LEU A 9 -7.73 16.79 -1.94
C LEU A 9 -7.91 15.28 -2.13
N LEU A 10 -8.34 14.84 -3.32
CA LEU A 10 -8.45 13.43 -3.66
C LEU A 10 -7.09 12.72 -3.59
N GLY A 11 -6.03 13.35 -4.10
CA GLY A 11 -4.67 12.81 -4.00
C GLY A 11 -4.22 12.62 -2.55
N ALA A 12 -4.50 13.58 -1.66
CA ALA A 12 -4.20 13.47 -0.24
C ALA A 12 -5.01 12.36 0.44
N LEU A 13 -6.30 12.24 0.14
CA LEU A 13 -7.17 11.19 0.68
C LEU A 13 -6.72 9.79 0.21
N LEU A 14 -6.49 9.62 -1.09
CA LEU A 14 -6.04 8.34 -1.66
C LEU A 14 -4.67 7.94 -1.09
N GLY A 15 -3.71 8.87 -1.04
CA GLY A 15 -2.41 8.62 -0.44
C GLY A 15 -2.50 8.26 1.04
N ALA A 16 -3.42 8.88 1.79
CA ALA A 16 -3.65 8.58 3.20
C ALA A 16 -4.27 7.19 3.42
N VAL A 17 -5.10 6.71 2.49
CA VAL A 17 -5.67 5.36 2.51
C VAL A 17 -4.65 4.29 2.13
N MET A 18 -3.71 4.59 1.24
CA MET A 18 -2.69 3.63 0.82
C MET A 18 -1.72 3.24 1.95
N ILE A 19 -1.45 4.15 2.89
CA ILE A 19 -0.55 3.89 4.03
C ILE A 19 -1.06 2.73 4.91
N PRO A 20 -2.29 2.77 5.48
CA PRO A 20 -2.78 1.70 6.34
C PRO A 20 -2.93 0.36 5.59
N LEU A 21 -3.15 0.36 4.27
CA LEU A 21 -3.24 -0.87 3.49
C LEU A 21 -1.97 -1.74 3.56
N PHE A 22 -0.80 -1.15 3.85
CA PHE A 22 0.42 -1.95 4.07
C PHE A 22 0.38 -2.82 5.33
N PHE A 23 -0.46 -2.46 6.30
CA PHE A 23 -0.50 -3.05 7.64
C PHE A 23 -1.79 -3.82 7.93
N VAL A 24 -2.75 -3.82 6.99
CA VAL A 24 -3.99 -4.58 7.10
C VAL A 24 -3.79 -5.96 6.48
N ASN A 25 -4.42 -6.96 7.10
CA ASN A 25 -4.47 -8.35 6.64
C ASN A 25 -5.32 -8.47 5.35
N LEU A 26 -4.68 -8.18 4.20
CA LEU A 26 -5.32 -8.18 2.89
C LEU A 26 -5.30 -9.56 2.21
N PHE A 27 -4.35 -10.42 2.58
CA PHE A 27 -4.16 -11.71 1.96
C PHE A 27 -4.62 -12.82 2.91
N HIS A 28 -5.24 -13.85 2.34
CA HIS A 28 -5.79 -14.98 3.06
C HIS A 28 -5.34 -16.26 2.36
N ASP A 29 -4.69 -17.14 3.11
CA ASP A 29 -4.35 -18.49 2.69
C ASP A 29 -5.04 -19.50 3.61
N VAL A 30 -5.19 -20.72 3.09
CA VAL A 30 -5.78 -21.84 3.82
C VAL A 30 -4.79 -23.00 3.83
N GLY A 31 -4.32 -23.39 5.01
CA GLY A 31 -3.56 -24.62 5.21
C GLY A 31 -4.47 -25.76 5.66
N VAL A 32 -4.18 -26.97 5.19
CA VAL A 32 -4.90 -28.19 5.61
C VAL A 32 -3.87 -29.17 6.16
N PHE A 33 -3.94 -29.42 7.46
CA PHE A 33 -2.97 -30.25 8.18
C PHE A 33 -3.64 -31.45 8.85
N PRO A 34 -2.93 -32.57 9.04
CA PRO A 34 -3.45 -33.66 9.86
C PRO A 34 -3.52 -33.23 11.33
N GLY A 35 -4.69 -33.36 11.93
CA GLY A 35 -4.91 -33.20 13.37
C GLY A 35 -4.43 -34.42 14.16
N GLU A 36 -4.34 -34.28 15.49
CA GLU A 36 -3.89 -35.36 16.39
C GLU A 36 -4.77 -36.62 16.33
N ASN A 37 -6.02 -36.48 15.91
CA ASN A 37 -6.98 -37.55 15.70
C ASN A 37 -6.91 -38.18 14.30
N GLY A 38 -6.00 -37.73 13.43
CA GLY A 38 -5.89 -38.16 12.04
C GLY A 38 -6.88 -37.50 11.08
N GLU A 39 -7.75 -36.61 11.56
CA GLU A 39 -8.67 -35.84 10.72
C GLU A 39 -7.98 -34.58 10.17
N LEU A 40 -8.34 -34.18 8.95
CA LEU A 40 -7.80 -32.96 8.35
C LEU A 40 -8.39 -31.72 9.01
N GLN A 41 -7.52 -30.88 9.58
CA GLN A 41 -7.88 -29.60 10.18
C GLN A 41 -7.50 -28.46 9.24
N ARG A 42 -8.45 -27.55 9.04
CA ARG A 42 -8.28 -26.34 8.24
C ARG A 42 -7.81 -25.20 9.12
N HIS A 43 -6.73 -24.53 8.74
CA HIS A 43 -6.23 -23.33 9.38
C HIS A 43 -6.22 -22.16 8.39
N ASP A 44 -6.88 -21.07 8.76
CA ASP A 44 -6.89 -19.83 7.98
C ASP A 44 -5.73 -18.93 8.42
N TYR A 45 -4.92 -18.51 7.46
CA TYR A 45 -3.78 -17.62 7.69
C TYR A 45 -4.00 -16.29 6.99
N TYR A 46 -3.64 -15.20 7.67
CA TYR A 46 -3.82 -13.85 7.17
C TYR A 46 -2.49 -13.11 7.13
N TYR A 47 -2.25 -12.38 6.04
CA TYR A 47 -0.99 -11.69 5.79
C TYR A 47 -1.22 -10.24 5.36
N THR A 48 -0.32 -9.37 5.80
CA THR A 48 -0.19 -8.00 5.30
C THR A 48 0.65 -7.96 4.02
N ILE A 49 0.65 -6.82 3.32
CA ILE A 49 1.58 -6.57 2.19
C ILE A 49 3.02 -6.72 2.67
N ILE A 50 3.34 -6.26 3.88
CA ILE A 50 4.69 -6.34 4.43
C ILE A 50 5.09 -7.80 4.71
N ASP A 51 4.20 -8.61 5.27
CA ASP A 51 4.49 -10.03 5.56
C ASP A 51 4.80 -10.81 4.29
N ASN A 52 4.04 -10.54 3.23
CA ASN A 52 4.25 -11.15 1.93
C ASN A 52 5.58 -10.65 1.31
N LEU A 53 5.83 -9.35 1.26
CA LEU A 53 7.11 -8.85 0.73
C LEU A 53 8.34 -9.26 1.55
N SER A 54 8.16 -9.57 2.83
CA SER A 54 9.21 -10.11 3.70
C SER A 54 9.67 -11.49 3.26
N SER A 55 8.77 -12.34 2.74
CA SER A 55 9.17 -13.67 2.24
C SER A 55 10.04 -13.61 0.98
N LEU A 56 10.07 -12.45 0.30
CA LEU A 56 10.93 -12.16 -0.84
C LEU A 56 12.16 -11.31 -0.47
N ASN A 57 12.43 -11.07 0.83
CA ASN A 57 13.50 -10.19 1.32
C ASN A 57 13.44 -8.74 0.81
N ILE A 58 12.27 -8.27 0.37
CA ILE A 58 12.07 -6.92 -0.18
C ILE A 58 11.18 -6.03 0.71
N ALA A 59 10.95 -6.43 1.96
CA ALA A 59 10.23 -5.62 2.95
C ALA A 59 10.76 -4.17 3.09
N PRO A 60 12.08 -3.88 2.98
CA PRO A 60 12.57 -2.50 2.97
C PRO A 60 11.91 -1.61 1.90
N LEU A 61 11.57 -2.16 0.73
CA LEU A 61 10.88 -1.41 -0.33
C LEU A 61 9.45 -1.03 0.07
N ALA A 62 8.78 -1.83 0.90
CA ALA A 62 7.47 -1.48 1.45
C ALA A 62 7.53 -0.23 2.32
N TYR A 63 8.53 -0.15 3.21
CA TYR A 63 8.74 1.03 4.06
C TYR A 63 9.12 2.28 3.25
N VAL A 64 9.92 2.12 2.20
CA VAL A 64 10.19 3.21 1.24
C VAL A 64 8.90 3.69 0.57
N SER A 65 8.02 2.76 0.16
CA SER A 65 6.74 3.11 -0.43
C SER A 65 5.82 3.84 0.55
N VAL A 66 5.78 3.43 1.82
CA VAL A 66 5.03 4.13 2.88
C VAL A 66 5.54 5.56 3.06
N ALA A 67 6.86 5.76 3.10
CA ALA A 67 7.47 7.09 3.19
C ALA A 67 7.12 7.96 1.97
N LEU A 68 7.17 7.40 0.76
CA LEU A 68 6.77 8.09 -0.47
C LEU A 68 5.29 8.49 -0.43
N CYS A 69 4.39 7.61 0.05
CA CYS A 69 2.98 7.93 0.24
C CYS A 69 2.80 9.08 1.23
N ALA A 70 3.48 9.04 2.38
CA ALA A 70 3.41 10.11 3.38
C ALA A 70 3.87 11.47 2.82
N ILE A 71 5.01 11.51 2.12
CA ILE A 71 5.50 12.73 1.45
C ILE A 71 4.49 13.21 0.40
N SER A 72 3.93 12.29 -0.40
CA SER A 72 2.91 12.64 -1.38
C SER A 72 1.68 13.26 -0.74
N VAL A 73 1.18 12.69 0.37
CA VAL A 73 0.03 13.24 1.11
C VAL A 73 0.32 14.66 1.59
N ILE A 74 1.51 14.90 2.17
CA ILE A 74 1.91 16.23 2.64
C ILE A 74 1.96 17.23 1.48
N LEU A 75 2.57 16.85 0.35
CA LEU A 75 2.66 17.70 -0.84
C LEU A 75 1.28 18.00 -1.44
N CYS A 76 0.40 17.00 -1.52
CA CYS A 76 -0.98 17.17 -1.99
C CYS A 76 -1.79 18.07 -1.04
N ALA A 77 -1.73 17.84 0.27
CA ALA A 77 -2.42 18.66 1.27
C ALA A 77 -1.94 20.12 1.23
N THR A 78 -0.62 20.35 1.18
CA THR A 78 -0.05 21.69 1.06
C THR A 78 -0.48 22.39 -0.24
N SER A 79 -0.60 21.64 -1.35
CA SER A 79 -1.05 22.16 -2.65
C SER A 79 -2.52 22.59 -2.69
N VAL A 80 -3.34 22.17 -1.73
CA VAL A 80 -4.74 22.65 -1.56
C VAL A 80 -4.75 24.10 -1.08
N PHE A 81 -3.86 24.45 -0.16
CA PHE A 81 -3.78 25.77 0.48
C PHE A 81 -2.86 26.74 -0.27
N CYS A 82 -1.78 26.24 -0.86
CA CYS A 82 -0.81 27.05 -1.58
C CYS A 82 -1.14 27.14 -3.09
N GLU A 83 -1.05 28.35 -3.66
CA GLU A 83 -1.28 28.58 -5.10
C GLU A 83 0.02 28.59 -5.94
N ASN A 84 1.02 27.82 -5.52
CA ASN A 84 2.28 27.70 -6.23
C ASN A 84 2.20 26.61 -7.32
N GLU A 85 2.38 26.98 -8.59
CA GLU A 85 2.30 26.04 -9.73
C GLU A 85 3.41 25.00 -9.74
N LYS A 86 4.64 25.36 -9.31
CA LYS A 86 5.76 24.42 -9.22
C LYS A 86 5.46 23.35 -8.18
N LEU A 87 5.00 23.74 -7.00
CA LEU A 87 4.58 22.83 -5.93
C LEU A 87 3.50 21.85 -6.42
N ARG A 88 2.48 22.38 -7.09
CA ARG A 88 1.35 21.62 -7.66
C ARG A 88 1.78 20.58 -8.71
N LYS A 89 2.78 20.92 -9.54
CA LYS A 89 3.37 19.99 -10.51
C LYS A 89 4.16 18.89 -9.80
N THR A 90 4.99 19.26 -8.82
CA THR A 90 5.77 18.31 -8.01
C THR A 90 4.87 17.35 -7.25
N ALA A 91 3.82 17.85 -6.59
CA ALA A 91 2.85 17.02 -5.86
C ALA A 91 2.18 15.98 -6.77
N LYS A 92 1.79 16.37 -8.00
CA LYS A 92 1.20 15.44 -8.97
C LYS A 92 2.19 14.33 -9.36
N ILE A 93 3.45 14.67 -9.61
CA ILE A 93 4.48 13.69 -9.97
C ILE A 93 4.72 12.71 -8.81
N PHE A 94 4.90 13.24 -7.60
CA PHE A 94 5.08 12.41 -6.40
C PHE A 94 3.89 11.50 -6.12
N PHE A 95 2.66 11.99 -6.33
CA PHE A 95 1.46 11.16 -6.20
C PHE A 95 1.43 10.02 -7.22
N ILE A 96 1.73 10.29 -8.49
CA ILE A 96 1.77 9.24 -9.51
C ILE A 96 2.86 8.21 -9.19
N VAL A 97 4.05 8.65 -8.82
CA VAL A 97 5.17 7.75 -8.50
C VAL A 97 4.84 6.90 -7.26
N SER A 98 4.34 7.49 -6.18
CA SER A 98 3.96 6.75 -4.97
C SER A 98 2.83 5.76 -5.25
N ALA A 99 1.82 6.14 -6.04
CA ALA A 99 0.76 5.24 -6.49
C ALA A 99 1.30 4.06 -7.30
N CYS A 100 2.16 4.30 -8.28
CA CYS A 100 2.76 3.24 -9.08
C CYS A 100 3.57 2.26 -8.22
N VAL A 101 4.43 2.77 -7.32
CA VAL A 101 5.23 1.92 -6.44
C VAL A 101 4.34 1.10 -5.52
N PHE A 102 3.30 1.70 -4.91
CA PHE A 102 2.33 0.98 -4.10
C PHE A 102 1.65 -0.16 -4.86
N PHE A 103 1.12 0.11 -6.06
CA PHE A 103 0.42 -0.91 -6.83
C PHE A 103 1.35 -2.03 -7.30
N VAL A 104 2.59 -1.72 -7.69
CA VAL A 104 3.59 -2.75 -8.01
C VAL A 104 3.86 -3.65 -6.80
N LEU A 105 4.05 -3.06 -5.62
CA LEU A 105 4.28 -3.83 -4.39
C LEU A 105 3.06 -4.64 -3.95
N LEU A 106 1.85 -4.10 -4.10
CA LEU A 106 0.60 -4.79 -3.83
C LEU A 106 0.44 -6.01 -4.76
N LEU A 107 0.70 -5.83 -6.06
CA LEU A 107 0.64 -6.92 -7.03
C LEU A 107 1.69 -7.99 -6.72
N LEU A 108 2.94 -7.61 -6.44
CA LEU A 108 3.96 -8.56 -6.02
C LEU A 108 3.54 -9.33 -4.77
N ALA A 109 3.05 -8.65 -3.74
CA ALA A 109 2.56 -9.29 -2.52
C ALA A 109 1.38 -10.26 -2.80
N SER A 110 0.53 -9.97 -3.78
CA SER A 110 -0.59 -10.85 -4.16
C SER A 110 -0.18 -12.14 -4.87
N THR A 111 1.01 -12.18 -5.47
CA THR A 111 1.51 -13.37 -6.16
C THR A 111 2.13 -14.41 -5.21
N ILE A 112 2.29 -14.05 -3.94
CA ILE A 112 2.91 -14.91 -2.95
C ILE A 112 1.85 -15.85 -2.40
N HIS A 113 2.01 -17.13 -2.72
CA HIS A 113 1.27 -18.22 -2.09
C HIS A 113 2.24 -18.99 -1.22
N ARG A 114 1.87 -19.21 0.04
CA ARG A 114 2.63 -20.06 0.94
C ARG A 114 2.09 -21.48 0.79
N GLY A 115 2.95 -22.42 0.42
CA GLY A 115 2.61 -23.83 0.45
C GLY A 115 2.55 -24.30 1.90
N TYR A 116 1.38 -24.77 2.33
CA TYR A 116 1.14 -25.35 3.65
C TYR A 116 0.94 -26.85 3.55
#